data_AF-A0A6B3EBU1-F1
#
_entry.id   AF-A0A6B3EBU1-F1
#
_cell.length_a   1.000
_cell.length_b   1.000
_cell.length_c   1.000
_cell.angle_alpha   90.00
_cell.angle_beta   90.00
_cell.angle_gamma   90.00
#
_symmetry.space_group_name_H-M   'P 1'
#
loop_
_entity.id
_entity.type
_entity.pdbx_description
1 polymer ?
#
loop_
_entity_poly.entity_id
_entity_poly.type
_entity_poly.pdbx_seq_one_letter_code
_entity_poly.pdbx_strand_id
1 'polypeptide(L)'
;MNEMKDTSRVAGLGDDWCDMTEDCDLDHTALSRELRIEVHPDHPFFGAALEVIAHRYSNDDVLCRHLDTPARYSIIHLTWSKREEIGSCPTIDADGEWSHIVAYEDGVDAALSAAEALEQDGRRTPMGPAGTSSRPLVVEAVHAWPENPAIPPGRSSRRE
;
A
#
# COMPACT_ATOMS: atom_id res chain seq x y z
N MET A 1 -6.42 -27.35 8.94
CA MET A 1 -7.41 -26.64 9.79
C MET A 1 -6.88 -25.31 10.35
N ASN A 2 -5.86 -24.68 9.73
CA ASN A 2 -5.27 -23.43 10.24
C ASN A 2 -5.71 -22.17 9.47
N GLU A 3 -6.15 -22.31 8.22
CA GLU A 3 -6.51 -21.20 7.33
C GLU A 3 -7.60 -20.28 7.93
N MET A 4 -8.65 -20.87 8.50
CA MET A 4 -9.76 -20.14 9.13
C MET A 4 -9.37 -19.38 10.40
N LYS A 5 -8.21 -19.70 11.02
CA LYS A 5 -7.69 -18.96 12.19
C LYS A 5 -6.85 -17.77 11.79
N ASP A 6 -6.17 -17.85 10.65
CA ASP A 6 -5.30 -16.77 10.19
C ASP A 6 -6.12 -15.65 9.55
N THR A 7 -7.16 -15.94 8.77
CA THR A 7 -8.09 -14.91 8.24
C THR A 7 -8.77 -14.10 9.36
N SER A 8 -9.26 -14.78 10.40
CA SER A 8 -9.85 -14.13 11.58
C SER A 8 -8.85 -13.27 12.35
N ARG A 9 -7.54 -13.53 12.23
CA ARG A 9 -6.49 -12.74 12.87
C ARG A 9 -6.15 -11.52 12.03
N VAL A 10 -6.03 -11.68 10.71
CA VAL A 10 -5.79 -10.58 9.77
C VAL A 10 -6.88 -9.52 9.87
N ALA A 11 -8.15 -9.93 9.97
CA ALA A 11 -9.27 -9.01 10.21
C ALA A 11 -9.12 -8.16 11.49
N GLY A 12 -8.28 -8.59 12.44
CA GLY A 12 -7.97 -7.84 13.65
C GLY A 12 -6.84 -6.82 13.50
N LEU A 13 -6.13 -6.78 12.36
CA LEU A 13 -5.06 -5.81 12.08
C LEU A 13 -5.59 -4.48 11.48
N GLY A 14 -6.84 -4.46 11.01
CA GLY A 14 -7.45 -3.30 10.38
C GLY A 14 -8.08 -3.63 9.03
N ASP A 15 -8.73 -2.64 8.42
CA ASP A 15 -9.36 -2.74 7.11
C ASP A 15 -8.38 -2.58 5.93
N ASP A 16 -7.17 -2.10 6.20
CA ASP A 16 -6.10 -1.91 5.21
C ASP A 16 -5.38 -3.23 4.82
N TRP A 17 -5.73 -4.35 5.45
CA TRP A 17 -5.17 -5.67 5.16
C TRP A 17 -6.16 -6.56 4.39
N CYS A 18 -5.78 -7.02 3.18
CA CYS A 18 -6.48 -8.09 2.47
C CYS A 18 -6.04 -9.45 3.01
N ASP A 19 -6.95 -10.27 3.51
CA ASP A 19 -6.68 -11.61 4.04
C ASP A 19 -6.61 -12.72 2.98
N MET A 20 -6.40 -12.35 1.71
CA MET A 20 -6.26 -13.28 0.60
C MET A 20 -7.49 -14.20 0.44
N THR A 21 -8.69 -13.66 0.67
CA THR A 21 -9.97 -14.35 0.38
C THR A 21 -10.44 -14.06 -1.06
N GLU A 22 -11.54 -14.67 -1.52
CA GLU A 22 -11.95 -14.66 -2.94
C GLU A 22 -12.20 -13.26 -3.55
N ASP A 23 -12.31 -12.21 -2.74
CA ASP A 23 -12.51 -10.82 -3.16
C ASP A 23 -11.21 -9.98 -3.16
N CYS A 24 -10.03 -10.61 -3.06
CA CYS A 24 -8.76 -9.89 -3.05
C CYS A 24 -8.44 -9.24 -4.42
N ASP A 25 -7.84 -8.04 -4.41
CA ASP A 25 -7.49 -7.27 -5.59
C ASP A 25 -6.19 -7.76 -6.27
N LEU A 26 -5.37 -8.54 -5.56
CA LEU A 26 -4.13 -9.11 -6.06
C LEU A 26 -4.17 -10.64 -6.17
N ASP A 27 -3.50 -11.16 -7.21
CA ASP A 27 -3.32 -12.60 -7.39
C ASP A 27 -2.33 -13.15 -6.35
N HIS A 28 -2.79 -14.08 -5.50
CA HIS A 28 -1.98 -14.65 -4.42
C HIS A 28 -0.75 -15.41 -4.92
N THR A 29 -0.85 -16.00 -6.12
CA THR A 29 0.27 -16.69 -6.78
C THR A 29 1.29 -15.68 -7.29
N ALA A 30 0.87 -14.48 -7.68
CA ALA A 30 1.78 -13.41 -8.07
C ALA A 30 2.58 -12.90 -6.86
N LEU A 31 1.93 -12.63 -5.73
CA LEU A 31 2.60 -12.21 -4.49
C LEU A 31 3.61 -13.24 -3.98
N SER A 32 3.20 -14.52 -3.93
CA SER A 32 4.08 -15.62 -3.55
C SER A 32 5.26 -15.82 -4.51
N ARG A 33 5.08 -15.47 -5.79
CA ARG A 33 6.16 -15.53 -6.79
C ARG A 33 7.12 -14.36 -6.60
N GLU A 34 6.61 -13.17 -6.38
CA GLU A 34 7.42 -11.96 -6.20
C GLU A 34 8.33 -12.10 -4.97
N LEU A 35 7.76 -12.51 -3.83
CA LEU A 35 8.54 -12.76 -2.62
C LEU A 35 9.71 -13.75 -2.86
N ARG A 36 9.52 -14.77 -3.70
CA ARG A 36 10.59 -15.73 -4.03
C ARG A 36 11.64 -15.18 -5.00
N ILE A 37 11.27 -14.21 -5.83
CA ILE A 37 12.18 -13.58 -6.81
C ILE A 37 13.03 -12.52 -6.12
N GLU A 38 12.43 -11.73 -5.23
CA GLU A 38 13.08 -10.55 -4.65
C GLU A 38 13.95 -10.89 -3.44
N VAL A 39 13.65 -11.97 -2.70
CA VAL A 39 14.47 -12.40 -1.57
C VAL A 39 15.83 -12.92 -2.07
N HIS A 40 16.83 -12.03 -2.03
CA HIS A 40 18.22 -12.30 -2.39
C HIS A 40 18.89 -13.29 -1.42
N PRO A 41 19.92 -14.06 -1.84
CA PRO A 41 20.73 -14.94 -1.00
C PRO A 41 21.24 -14.36 0.33
N ASP A 42 21.50 -13.06 0.36
CA ASP A 42 21.99 -12.34 1.55
C ASP A 42 20.86 -11.87 2.49
N HIS A 43 19.60 -12.04 2.09
CA HIS A 43 18.45 -11.66 2.91
C HIS A 43 18.24 -12.68 4.05
N PRO A 44 17.88 -12.25 5.28
CA PRO A 44 17.71 -13.17 6.42
C PRO A 44 16.67 -14.29 6.22
N PHE A 45 15.72 -14.09 5.32
CA PHE A 45 14.70 -15.08 4.97
C PHE A 45 14.98 -15.84 3.67
N PHE A 46 16.19 -15.74 3.11
CA PHE A 46 16.56 -16.55 1.96
C PHE A 46 16.45 -18.04 2.28
N GLY A 47 15.66 -18.76 1.47
CA GLY A 47 15.39 -20.18 1.66
C GLY A 47 14.43 -20.51 2.81
N ALA A 48 13.88 -19.52 3.51
CA ALA A 48 12.86 -19.75 4.54
C ALA A 48 11.53 -20.20 3.91
N ALA A 49 10.84 -21.14 4.55
CA ALA A 49 9.53 -21.58 4.12
C ALA A 49 8.46 -20.57 4.57
N LEU A 50 8.20 -19.57 3.75
CA LEU A 50 7.21 -18.51 3.98
C LEU A 50 5.96 -18.71 3.13
N GLU A 51 4.81 -18.43 3.74
CA GLU A 51 3.51 -18.39 3.08
C GLU A 51 2.90 -16.99 3.29
N VAL A 52 2.57 -16.31 2.19
CA VAL A 52 1.86 -15.03 2.25
C VAL A 52 0.40 -15.28 2.65
N ILE A 53 -0.04 -14.66 3.73
CA ILE A 53 -1.39 -14.81 4.27
C ILE A 53 -2.21 -13.51 4.22
N ALA A 54 -1.55 -12.37 3.99
CA ALA A 54 -2.22 -11.09 3.73
C ALA A 54 -1.29 -10.15 2.94
N HIS A 55 -1.87 -9.15 2.29
CA HIS A 55 -1.13 -7.97 1.81
C HIS A 55 -1.85 -6.69 2.24
N ARG A 56 -1.12 -5.59 2.27
CA ARG A 56 -1.68 -4.27 2.56
C ARG A 56 -2.20 -3.63 1.27
N TYR A 57 -3.28 -2.83 1.35
CA TYR A 57 -3.79 -2.09 0.19
C TYR A 57 -3.03 -0.78 -0.05
N SER A 58 -2.57 -0.13 1.02
CA SER A 58 -1.95 1.19 0.94
C SER A 58 -0.49 1.18 0.49
N ASN A 59 0.20 0.04 0.57
CA ASN A 59 1.60 -0.10 0.18
C ASN A 59 1.92 -1.54 -0.26
N ASP A 60 3.21 -1.81 -0.44
CA ASP A 60 3.75 -3.06 -0.98
C ASP A 60 4.06 -4.13 0.09
N ASP A 61 3.48 -4.01 1.29
CA ASP A 61 3.73 -4.92 2.40
C ASP A 61 2.95 -6.22 2.27
N VAL A 62 3.61 -7.33 2.59
CA VAL A 62 3.01 -8.65 2.72
C VAL A 62 3.21 -9.23 4.11
N LEU A 63 2.16 -9.82 4.67
CA LEU A 63 2.23 -10.57 5.91
C LEU A 63 2.47 -12.05 5.60
N CYS A 64 3.55 -12.57 6.13
CA CYS A 64 3.98 -13.95 5.93
C CYS A 64 3.89 -14.76 7.23
N ARG A 65 3.46 -16.02 7.10
CA ARG A 65 3.57 -17.06 8.13
C ARG A 65 4.79 -17.93 7.86
N HIS A 66 5.55 -18.24 8.92
CA HIS A 66 6.67 -19.18 8.84
C HIS A 66 6.15 -20.61 8.96
N LEU A 67 6.33 -21.43 7.92
CA LEU A 67 5.86 -22.82 7.90
C LEU A 67 6.65 -23.71 8.86
N ASP A 68 7.94 -23.44 9.04
CA ASP A 68 8.80 -24.18 9.97
C ASP A 68 8.61 -23.76 11.43
N THR A 69 8.11 -22.54 11.66
CA THR A 69 7.84 -21.98 13.00
C THR A 69 6.44 -21.35 13.03
N PRO A 70 5.36 -22.15 13.17
CA PRO A 70 3.98 -21.69 12.95
C PRO A 70 3.48 -20.58 13.89
N ALA A 71 4.21 -20.29 14.97
CA ALA A 71 3.90 -19.17 15.87
C ALA A 71 4.50 -17.85 15.39
N ARG A 72 5.42 -17.88 14.42
CA ARG A 72 6.17 -16.73 13.91
C ARG A 72 5.57 -16.20 12.62
N TYR A 73 5.52 -14.88 12.54
CA TYR A 73 4.99 -14.10 11.44
C TYR A 73 5.99 -12.99 11.12
N SER A 74 5.98 -12.51 9.87
CA SER A 74 6.77 -11.35 9.47
C SER A 74 6.01 -10.48 8.50
N ILE A 75 6.16 -9.17 8.62
CA ILE A 75 5.77 -8.20 7.61
C ILE A 75 7.00 -7.89 6.76
N ILE A 76 6.87 -8.08 5.45
CA ILE A 76 7.94 -7.90 4.48
C ILE A 76 7.46 -6.86 3.46
N HIS A 77 8.23 -5.80 3.30
CA HIS A 77 7.98 -4.79 2.26
C HIS A 77 8.60 -5.26 0.95
N LEU A 78 7.78 -5.55 -0.05
CA LEU A 78 8.23 -5.94 -1.38
C LEU A 78 8.61 -4.72 -2.21
N THR A 79 9.49 -4.91 -3.19
CA THR A 79 9.90 -3.83 -4.09
C THR A 79 9.16 -3.82 -5.43
N TRP A 80 8.46 -4.92 -5.75
CA TRP A 80 7.81 -5.21 -7.03
C TRP A 80 8.70 -5.04 -8.27
N SER A 81 10.01 -5.18 -8.10
CA SER A 81 10.99 -4.96 -9.15
C SER A 81 11.05 -6.10 -10.16
N LYS A 82 10.45 -7.26 -9.82
CA LYS A 82 10.46 -8.51 -10.59
C LYS A 82 11.88 -8.96 -10.91
N ARG A 83 12.85 -8.54 -10.10
CA ARG A 83 14.27 -8.84 -10.24
C ARG A 83 14.82 -9.13 -8.86
N GLU A 84 15.92 -9.87 -8.85
CA GLU A 84 16.67 -10.08 -7.62
C GLU A 84 17.21 -8.72 -7.16
N GLU A 85 16.79 -8.29 -5.97
CA GLU A 85 17.29 -7.07 -5.36
C GLU A 85 18.68 -7.30 -4.79
N ILE A 86 19.56 -6.29 -4.81
CA ILE A 86 20.88 -6.39 -4.19
C ILE A 86 20.83 -5.64 -2.85
N GLY A 87 21.16 -6.32 -1.76
CA GLY A 87 21.34 -5.70 -0.44
C GLY A 87 20.24 -6.03 0.57
N SER A 88 19.72 -5.02 1.26
CA SER A 88 18.78 -5.18 2.38
C SER A 88 17.31 -5.27 1.96
N CYS A 89 17.03 -5.41 0.66
CA CYS A 89 15.68 -5.49 0.11
C CYS A 89 15.37 -6.92 -0.34
N PRO A 90 14.11 -7.39 -0.22
CA PRO A 90 12.99 -6.72 0.47
C PRO A 90 13.27 -6.49 1.96
N THR A 91 12.64 -5.50 2.58
CA THR A 91 12.90 -5.16 4.01
C THR A 91 11.95 -5.92 4.93
N ILE A 92 12.43 -6.24 6.14
CA ILE A 92 11.61 -6.81 7.21
C ILE A 92 11.20 -5.69 8.15
N ASP A 93 9.91 -5.36 8.13
CA ASP A 93 9.36 -4.28 8.96
C ASP A 93 8.98 -4.76 10.35
N ALA A 94 8.49 -6.00 10.44
CA ALA A 94 8.20 -6.67 11.71
C ALA A 94 8.48 -8.17 11.61
N ASP A 95 8.94 -8.77 12.71
CA ASP A 95 9.15 -10.21 12.81
C ASP A 95 8.98 -10.68 14.26
N GLY A 96 8.21 -11.75 14.46
CA GLY A 96 7.99 -12.32 15.78
C GLY A 96 6.68 -13.09 15.89
N GLU A 97 6.24 -13.33 17.13
CA GLU A 97 4.90 -13.87 17.37
C GLU A 97 3.79 -12.87 16.99
N TRP A 98 2.56 -13.35 16.85
CA TRP A 98 1.40 -12.53 16.49
C TRP A 98 1.25 -11.25 17.34
N SER A 99 1.53 -11.33 18.64
CA SER A 99 1.48 -10.16 19.53
C SER A 99 2.48 -9.06 19.15
N HIS A 100 3.63 -9.41 18.59
CA HIS A 100 4.59 -8.43 18.07
C HIS A 100 4.07 -7.77 16.80
N ILE A 101 3.40 -8.52 15.92
CA ILE A 101 2.77 -7.97 14.71
C ILE A 101 1.70 -6.95 15.10
N VAL A 102 0.81 -7.31 16.02
CA VAL A 102 -0.23 -6.38 16.52
C VAL A 102 0.40 -5.14 17.16
N ALA A 103 1.42 -5.31 18.00
CA ALA A 103 2.09 -4.18 18.64
C ALA A 103 2.80 -3.25 17.64
N TYR A 104 3.32 -3.80 16.54
CA TYR A 104 3.90 -3.02 15.44
C TYR A 104 2.81 -2.19 14.74
N GLU A 105 1.71 -2.82 14.35
CA GLU A 105 0.57 -2.16 13.69
C GLU A 105 -0.05 -1.06 14.56
N ASP A 106 -0.31 -1.35 15.84
CA ASP A 106 -0.79 -0.36 16.81
C ASP A 106 0.17 0.83 16.93
N GLY A 107 1.48 0.57 16.86
CA GLY A 107 2.53 1.59 16.88
C GLY A 107 2.52 2.47 15.64
N VAL A 108 2.30 1.89 14.46
CA VAL A 108 2.17 2.60 13.19
C VAL A 108 0.92 3.49 13.20
N ASP A 109 -0.24 2.95 13.60
CA ASP A 109 -1.49 3.71 13.69
C ASP A 109 -1.38 4.88 14.68
N ALA A 110 -0.80 4.63 15.85
CA ALA A 110 -0.56 5.68 16.84
C ALA A 110 0.36 6.78 16.30
N ALA A 111 1.40 6.42 15.53
CA ALA A 111 2.32 7.38 14.93
C ALA A 111 1.65 8.22 13.83
N LEU A 112 0.82 7.60 12.98
CA LEU A 112 0.04 8.29 11.95
C LEU A 112 -0.98 9.24 12.56
N SER A 113 -1.74 8.78 13.56
CA SER A 113 -2.69 9.60 14.32
C SER A 113 -2.02 10.80 15.00
N ALA A 114 -0.84 10.58 15.61
CA ALA A 114 -0.08 11.67 16.22
C ALA A 114 0.44 12.68 15.17
N ALA A 115 0.87 12.19 14.00
CA ALA A 115 1.28 13.04 12.90
C ALA A 115 0.14 13.91 12.38
N GLU A 116 -1.05 13.33 12.18
CA GLU A 116 -2.24 14.06 11.75
C GLU A 116 -2.64 15.12 12.79
N ALA A 117 -2.63 14.80 14.08
CA ALA A 117 -2.92 15.76 15.13
C ALA A 117 -1.95 16.97 15.11
N LEU A 118 -0.66 16.73 14.83
CA LEU A 118 0.33 17.80 14.66
C LEU A 118 0.06 18.63 13.40
N GLU A 119 -0.46 18.03 12.34
CA GLU A 119 -0.84 18.73 11.11
C GLU A 119 -2.08 19.59 11.32
N GLN A 120 -3.10 19.09 12.03
CA GLN A 120 -4.29 19.85 12.40
C GLN A 120 -3.98 21.05 13.31
N ASP A 121 -3.01 20.90 14.22
CA ASP A 121 -2.51 21.98 15.10
C ASP A 121 -1.51 22.91 14.38
N GLY A 122 -1.20 22.67 13.10
CA GLY A 122 -0.26 23.47 12.31
C GLY A 122 1.21 23.35 12.76
N ARG A 123 1.52 22.38 13.63
CA ARG A 123 2.87 22.07 14.12
C ARG A 123 3.68 21.22 13.16
N ARG A 124 3.04 20.68 12.12
CA ARG A 124 3.64 19.91 11.04
C ARG A 124 2.98 20.28 9.71
N THR A 125 3.76 20.37 8.64
CA THR A 125 3.23 20.55 7.29
C THR A 125 2.73 19.19 6.77
N PRO A 126 1.53 19.12 6.16
CA PRO A 126 1.04 17.90 5.54
C PRO A 126 2.06 17.33 4.55
N MET A 127 2.38 16.05 4.70
CA MET A 127 3.21 15.33 3.73
C MET A 127 2.34 14.54 2.78
N GLY A 128 2.67 14.59 1.49
CA GLY A 128 2.09 13.69 0.51
C GLY A 128 2.62 12.26 0.67
N PRO A 129 2.03 11.27 -0.02
CA PRO A 129 2.41 9.86 0.08
C PRO A 129 3.88 9.58 -0.29
N ALA A 130 4.53 10.47 -1.04
CA ALA A 130 5.96 10.39 -1.36
C ALA A 130 6.89 10.97 -0.27
N GLY A 131 6.38 11.33 0.91
CA GLY A 131 7.15 11.94 2.00
C GLY A 131 7.63 13.36 1.70
N THR A 132 7.05 14.03 0.71
CA THR A 132 7.37 15.42 0.37
C THR A 132 6.32 16.36 0.98
N SER A 133 6.75 17.54 1.44
CA SER A 133 5.81 18.55 1.92
C SER A 133 4.87 18.96 0.80
N SER A 134 3.58 18.68 0.98
CA SER A 134 2.53 19.10 0.05
C SER A 134 2.28 20.57 0.29
N ARG A 135 2.99 21.46 -0.42
CA ARG A 135 2.53 22.84 -0.53
C ARG A 135 1.18 22.82 -1.27
N PRO A 136 0.10 23.41 -0.71
CA PRO A 136 -1.12 23.54 -1.48
C PRO A 136 -0.80 24.36 -2.74
N LEU A 137 -1.09 23.79 -3.90
CA LEU A 137 -1.04 24.54 -5.16
C LEU A 137 -2.12 25.62 -5.10
N VAL A 138 -1.71 26.86 -4.86
CA VAL A 138 -2.60 28.01 -5.05
C VAL A 138 -2.75 28.19 -6.56
N VAL A 139 -3.79 27.59 -7.13
CA VAL A 139 -4.21 27.89 -8.50
C VAL A 139 -5.01 29.18 -8.40
N GLU A 140 -4.40 30.31 -8.79
CA GLU A 140 -5.18 31.53 -9.00
C GLU A 140 -6.23 31.22 -10.07
N ALA A 141 -7.51 31.33 -9.71
CA ALA A 141 -8.60 31.22 -10.64
C ALA A 141 -8.43 32.33 -11.69
N VAL A 142 -7.87 31.98 -12.84
CA VAL A 142 -7.85 32.86 -14.01
C VAL A 142 -9.30 33.13 -14.39
N HIS A 143 -9.72 34.36 -14.16
CA HIS A 143 -11.03 34.88 -14.49
C HIS A 143 -11.39 34.61 -15.95
N ALA A 144 -12.65 34.19 -16.13
CA ALA A 144 -13.51 34.36 -17.29
C ALA A 144 -13.06 33.68 -18.61
N TRP A 145 -13.87 32.69 -19.00
CA TRP A 145 -14.00 32.24 -20.37
C TRP A 145 -14.28 33.44 -21.28
N PRO A 146 -13.57 33.64 -22.41
CA PRO A 146 -13.99 34.62 -23.39
C PRO A 146 -15.31 34.16 -24.00
N GLU A 147 -16.34 35.00 -23.88
CA GLU A 147 -17.62 34.85 -24.56
C GLU A 147 -17.37 34.71 -26.07
N ASN A 148 -17.87 33.62 -26.63
CA ASN A 148 -17.77 33.26 -28.03
C ASN A 148 -18.45 34.32 -28.93
N PRO A 149 -17.75 35.03 -29.82
CA PRO A 149 -18.40 35.97 -30.72
C PRO A 149 -18.99 35.22 -31.94
N ALA A 150 -20.32 35.15 -31.95
CA ALA A 150 -21.18 35.16 -33.13
C ALA A 150 -20.92 34.13 -34.25
N ILE A 151 -21.74 33.07 -34.29
CA ILE A 151 -22.04 32.33 -35.52
C ILE A 151 -22.98 33.21 -36.38
N PRO A 152 -22.62 33.62 -37.61
CA PRO A 152 -23.55 34.34 -38.47
C PRO A 152 -24.64 33.39 -39.01
N PRO A 153 -25.90 33.85 -39.15
CA PRO A 153 -26.98 33.02 -39.66
C PRO A 153 -26.74 32.65 -41.14
N GLY A 154 -26.79 31.35 -41.43
CA GLY A 154 -26.59 30.78 -42.77
C GLY A 154 -27.60 31.32 -43.78
N ARG A 155 -27.09 31.74 -44.94
CA ARG A 155 -27.89 32.12 -46.11
C ARG A 155 -28.73 30.93 -46.59
N SER A 156 -30.05 31.11 -46.53
CA SER A 156 -31.03 30.35 -47.31
C SER A 156 -30.78 30.56 -48.81
N SER A 157 -30.43 29.49 -49.52
CA SER A 157 -30.52 29.43 -50.98
C SER A 157 -31.48 28.31 -51.39
N ARG A 158 -32.70 28.75 -51.66
CA ARG A 158 -33.74 28.14 -52.48
C ARG A 158 -33.13 27.63 -53.80
N ARG A 159 -33.40 26.38 -54.18
CA ARG A 159 -33.35 25.93 -55.58
C ARG A 159 -34.76 25.55 -56.01
N GLU A 160 -35.00 25.86 -57.28
CA GLU A 160 -36.22 25.83 -58.06
C GLU A 160 -36.88 24.46 -58.16
#